data_AF-A0A7C6NH24-F1
#
_entry.id   AF-A0A7C6NH24-F1
#
_cell.length_a   1.000
_cell.length_b   1.000
_cell.length_c   1.000
_cell.angle_alpha   90.00
_cell.angle_beta   90.00
_cell.angle_gamma   90.00
#
_symmetry.space_group_name_H-M   'P 1'
#
loop_
_entity.id
_entity.type
_entity.pdbx_description
1 polymer ?
#
loop_
_entity_poly.entity_id
_entity_poly.type
_entity_poly.pdbx_seq_one_letter_code
_entity_poly.pdbx_strand_id
1 'polypeptide(L)' 'MKEIEKVITHALAGEIFNKLKDSEFGEIPFQDHRVLFESGPRNEKNEPLAATVEVVDQEGYRVQLYNLEFKN' A
#
# COMPACT_ATOMS: atom_id res chain seq x y z
N MET A 1 23.40 -0.37 -8.21
CA MET A 1 22.10 -0.73 -7.60
C MET A 1 21.08 0.24 -8.15
N LYS A 2 20.07 -0.23 -8.91
CA LYS A 2 19.06 0.66 -9.50
C LYS A 2 18.08 1.11 -8.40
N GLU A 3 17.86 2.41 -8.36
CA GLU A 3 17.05 3.15 -7.39
C GLU A 3 15.57 2.75 -7.48
N ILE A 4 15.16 1.70 -6.76
CA ILE A 4 13.77 1.52 -6.33
C ILE A 4 13.60 2.19 -4.95
N GLU A 5 14.24 3.35 -4.77
CA GLU A 5 14.10 4.17 -3.57
C GLU A 5 12.93 5.14 -3.80
N LYS A 6 11.82 4.92 -3.08
CA LYS A 6 10.57 5.71 -3.02
C LYS A 6 9.53 5.43 -4.12
N VAL A 7 9.01 4.21 -4.18
CA VAL A 7 7.96 3.87 -5.17
C VAL A 7 6.53 4.18 -4.70
N ILE A 8 6.26 4.35 -3.41
CA ILE A 8 4.94 4.83 -2.99
C ILE A 8 4.91 6.35 -3.02
N THR A 9 4.50 6.88 -4.17
CA THR A 9 4.19 8.31 -4.32
C THR A 9 2.96 8.68 -3.47
N HIS A 10 2.79 9.96 -3.16
CA HIS A 10 1.58 10.44 -2.45
C HIS A 10 0.27 10.04 -3.17
N ALA A 11 0.30 9.96 -4.50
CA ALA A 11 -0.85 9.51 -5.30
C ALA A 11 -1.21 8.03 -5.02
N LEU A 12 -0.20 7.16 -4.94
CA LEU A 12 -0.41 5.74 -4.64
C LEU A 12 -0.91 5.54 -3.21
N ALA A 13 -0.36 6.28 -2.25
CA ALA A 13 -0.85 6.26 -0.86
C ALA A 13 -2.32 6.69 -0.76
N GLY A 14 -2.75 7.70 -1.53
CA GLY A 14 -4.15 8.12 -1.60
C GLY A 14 -5.07 7.06 -2.21
N GLU A 15 -4.61 6.34 -3.25
CA GLU A 15 -5.37 5.25 -3.84
C GLU A 15 -5.54 4.07 -2.86
N ILE A 16 -4.47 3.69 -2.17
CA ILE A 16 -4.49 2.66 -1.12
C ILE A 16 -5.48 3.05 -0.02
N PHE A 17 -5.39 4.29 0.49
CA PHE A 17 -6.33 4.80 1.50
C PHE A 17 -7.78 4.68 1.06
N ASN A 18 -8.09 5.11 -0.17
CA ASN A 18 -9.45 5.06 -0.69
C ASN A 18 -9.97 3.62 -0.82
N LYS A 19 -9.17 2.68 -1.32
CA LYS A 19 -9.57 1.26 -1.40
C LYS A 19 -9.78 0.65 -0.02
N LEU A 20 -8.96 1.02 0.96
CA LEU A 20 -9.06 0.51 2.32
C LEU A 20 -10.24 1.09 3.11
N LYS A 21 -10.94 2.13 2.62
CA LYS A 21 -12.20 2.55 3.22
C LYS A 21 -13.28 1.47 3.14
N ASP A 22 -13.30 0.73 2.04
CA ASP A 22 -14.34 -0.25 1.72
C ASP A 22 -13.84 -1.71 1.85
N SER A 23 -12.54 -1.94 2.08
CA SER A 23 -11.93 -3.27 2.16
C SER A 23 -10.81 -3.33 3.21
N GLU A 24 -10.51 -4.52 3.72
CA GLU A 24 -9.36 -4.78 4.61
C GLU A 24 -8.07 -5.07 3.84
N PHE A 25 -8.16 -5.49 2.58
CA PHE A 25 -7.02 -5.81 1.73
C PHE A 25 -7.26 -5.34 0.30
N GLY A 26 -6.18 -5.22 -0.47
CA GLY A 26 -6.27 -4.94 -1.89
C GLY A 26 -4.94 -5.03 -2.62
N GLU A 27 -5.01 -4.86 -3.92
CA GLU A 27 -3.86 -4.81 -4.80
C GLU A 27 -4.00 -3.69 -5.84
N ILE A 28 -2.86 -3.11 -6.23
CA ILE A 28 -2.73 -2.15 -7.32
C ILE A 28 -1.58 -2.61 -8.23
N PRO A 29 -1.80 -2.76 -9.54
CA PRO A 29 -0.70 -2.99 -10.47
C PRO A 29 0.18 -1.73 -10.58
N PHE A 30 1.50 -1.89 -10.50
CA PHE A 30 2.45 -0.78 -10.59
C PHE A 30 3.65 -1.16 -11.47
N GLN A 31 3.65 -0.72 -12.72
CA GLN A 31 4.69 -1.06 -13.70
C GLN A 31 4.87 -2.59 -13.79
N ASP A 32 6.10 -3.10 -13.66
CA ASP A 32 6.42 -4.54 -13.64
C ASP A 32 6.24 -5.19 -12.24
N HIS A 33 5.50 -4.53 -11.34
CA HIS A 33 5.27 -4.98 -9.97
C HIS A 33 3.78 -4.96 -9.62
N ARG A 34 3.44 -5.58 -8.51
CA ARG A 34 2.14 -5.44 -7.84
C ARG A 34 2.35 -4.91 -6.43
N VAL A 35 1.48 -4.00 -6.04
CA VAL A 35 1.47 -3.41 -4.71
C VAL A 35 0.29 -4.00 -3.97
N LEU A 36 0.58 -4.93 -3.06
CA LEU A 36 -0.38 -5.55 -2.16
C LEU A 36 -0.45 -4.71 -0.89
N PHE A 37 -1.63 -4.57 -0.31
CA PHE A 37 -1.78 -3.82 0.92
C PHE A 37 -2.89 -4.35 1.80
N GLU A 38 -2.69 -4.19 3.10
CA GLU A 38 -3.59 -4.63 4.15
C GLU A 38 -3.81 -3.48 5.14
N SER A 39 -5.06 -3.29 5.55
CA SER A 39 -5.46 -2.30 6.55
C SER A 39 -4.85 -2.65 7.89
N GLY A 40 -4.19 -1.67 8.51
CA GLY A 40 -3.88 -1.70 9.92
C GLY A 40 -5.06 -1.21 10.78
N PRO A 41 -4.77 -0.56 11.92
CA PRO A 41 -5.78 0.05 12.79
C PRO A 41 -6.68 1.05 12.06
N ARG A 42 -7.92 1.16 12.52
CA ARG A 42 -8.93 2.11 12.02
C ARG A 42 -9.35 3.09 13.11
N ASN A 43 -9.86 4.24 12.73
CA ASN A 43 -10.43 5.22 13.66
C ASN A 43 -11.90 4.90 14.00
N GLU A 44 -12.51 5.71 14.86
CA GLU A 44 -13.92 5.56 15.29
C GLU A 44 -14.94 5.67 14.14
N LYS A 45 -14.54 6.25 12.99
CA LYS A 45 -15.34 6.33 11.76
C LYS A 45 -15.06 5.18 10.79
N ASN A 46 -14.33 4.16 11.24
CA ASN A 46 -13.89 3.02 10.44
C ASN A 46 -12.94 3.39 9.28
N GLU A 47 -12.28 4.53 9.33
CA GLU A 47 -11.28 4.92 8.32
C GLU A 47 -9.90 4.35 8.70
N PRO A 48 -9.13 3.86 7.72
CA PRO A 48 -7.81 3.29 7.97
C PRO A 48 -6.82 4.36 8.45
N LEU A 49 -6.12 4.09 9.56
CA LEU A 49 -5.06 4.94 10.11
C LEU A 49 -3.68 4.52 9.63
N ALA A 50 -3.52 3.24 9.30
CA ALA A 50 -2.29 2.70 8.76
C ALA A 50 -2.57 1.56 7.76
N ALA A 51 -1.56 1.23 6.97
CA ALA A 51 -1.57 0.06 6.09
C ALA A 51 -0.19 -0.58 6.01
N THR A 52 -0.16 -1.91 6.00
CA THR A 52 1.02 -2.66 5.58
C THR A 52 0.99 -2.73 4.05
N VAL A 53 2.09 -2.39 3.39
CA VAL A 53 2.18 -2.39 1.93
C VAL A 53 3.37 -3.21 1.48
N GLU A 54 3.11 -4.20 0.65
CA GLU A 54 4.09 -5.12 0.09
C GLU A 54 4.18 -4.90 -1.42
N VAL A 55 5.40 -4.71 -1.92
CA VAL A 55 5.67 -4.67 -3.35
C VAL A 55 6.24 -6.01 -3.76
N VAL A 56 5.55 -6.68 -4.67
CA VAL A 56 5.96 -7.97 -5.24
C VAL A 56 6.24 -7.83 -6.73
N ASP A 57 7.14 -8.64 -7.26
CA ASP A 57 7.38 -8.72 -8.71
C ASP A 57 6.29 -9.55 -9.42
N GLN A 58 6.45 -9.76 -10.74
CA GLN A 58 5.52 -10.55 -11.55
C GLN A 58 5.49 -12.03 -11.15
N GLU A 59 6.57 -12.55 -10.60
CA GLU A 59 6.68 -13.94 -10.13
C GLU A 59 6.08 -14.12 -8.72
N GLY A 60 5.80 -13.00 -8.02
CA GLY A 60 5.21 -12.97 -6.69
C GLY A 60 6.23 -12.92 -5.56
N TYR A 61 7.51 -12.69 -5.87
CA TYR A 61 8.52 -12.52 -4.82
C TYR A 61 8.45 -11.12 -4.24
N ARG A 62 8.54 -11.06 -2.91
CA ARG A 62 8.58 -9.80 -2.18
C ARG A 62 9.85 -9.02 -2.49
N VAL A 63 9.68 -7.86 -3.10
CA VAL A 63 10.75 -6.91 -3.38
C VAL A 63 10.92 -5.95 -2.20
N GLN A 64 9.81 -5.41 -1.67
CA GLN A 64 9.84 -4.42 -0.58
C GLN A 64 8.61 -4.53 0.35
N LEU A 65 8.77 -4.05 1.59
CA LEU A 65 7.71 -3.99 2.59
C LEU A 65 7.75 -2.63 3.31
N TYR A 66 6.59 -2.02 3.49
CA TYR A 66 6.40 -0.70 4.09
C TYR A 66 5.24 -0.70 5.07
N ASN A 67 5.34 0.14 6.10
CA ASN A 67 4.21 0.53 6.92
C ASN A 67 3.87 1.98 6.58
N LEU A 68 2.67 2.22 6.07
CA LEU A 68 2.14 3.54 5.78
C LEU A 68 1.25 4.00 6.92
N GLU A 69 1.43 5.25 7.34
CA GLU A 69 0.53 5.94 8.25
C GLU A 69 -0.21 7.03 7.47
N PHE A 70 -1.53 7.05 7.58
CA PHE A 70 -2.36 8.08 6.98
C PHE A 70 -2.51 9.22 7.99
N LYS A 71 -1.78 10.32 7.76
CA LYS A 71 -1.96 11.54 8.54
C LYS A 71 -3.21 12.26 8.05
N ASN A 72 -4.27 12.20 8.86
CA ASN A 72 -5.46 13.04 8.72
C ASN A 72 -5.17 14.48 9.13
#